data_AF-A0A1F8VXG2-F1
#
_entry.id   AF-A0A1F8VXG2-F1
#
_cell.length_a   1.000
_cell.length_b   1.000
_cell.length_c   1.000
_cell.angle_alpha   90.00
_cell.angle_beta   90.00
_cell.angle_gamma   90.00
#
_symmetry.space_group_name_H-M   'P 1'
#
loop_
_entity.id
_entity.type
_entity.pdbx_description
1 polymer ?
#
loop_
_entity_poly.entity_id
_entity_poly.type
_entity_poly.pdbx_seq_one_letter_code
_entity_poly.pdbx_strand_id
1 'polypeptide(L)'
;MVAPPNDTTLKLKLPDGAMFEDLKLRRCADDAIDLDMDLVERICKLNDWDFTKVKHNPGPVVSTILSVWYKQHLSEGGSPDLLMEALKQASMRH
;
A
#
# COMPACT_ATOMS: atom_id res chain seq x y z
N MET A 1 3.39 20.40 25.40
CA MET A 1 3.73 20.48 23.96
C MET A 1 2.78 19.55 23.24
N VAL A 2 1.79 20.09 22.51
CA VAL A 2 0.86 19.28 21.70
C VAL A 2 1.54 19.08 20.36
N ALA A 3 1.84 17.83 20.00
CA ALA A 3 2.33 17.51 18.67
C ALA A 3 1.29 17.98 17.64
N PRO A 4 1.71 18.56 16.48
CA PRO A 4 0.75 18.93 15.46
C PRO A 4 -0.02 17.69 15.00
N PRO A 5 -1.35 17.79 14.77
CA PRO A 5 -2.08 16.70 14.18
C PRO A 5 -1.56 16.55 12.75
N ASN A 6 -0.69 15.56 12.53
CA ASN A 6 -0.39 15.05 11.19
C ASN A 6 -1.62 14.23 10.72
N ASP A 7 -2.77 14.88 10.63
CA ASP A 7 -4.07 14.31 10.25
C ASP A 7 -4.27 14.31 8.72
N THR A 8 -3.17 14.27 7.97
CA THR A 8 -3.18 13.83 6.56
C THR A 8 -2.90 12.33 6.45
N THR A 9 -3.22 11.58 7.50
CA THR A 9 -3.24 10.12 7.41
C THR A 9 -4.51 9.78 6.63
N LEU A 10 -4.38 9.55 5.32
CA LEU A 10 -5.42 8.89 4.52
C LEU A 10 -5.96 7.72 5.34
N LYS A 11 -7.23 7.80 5.78
CA LYS A 11 -7.94 6.69 6.42
C LYS A 11 -8.24 5.64 5.36
N LEU A 12 -7.20 4.92 4.95
CA LEU A 12 -7.34 3.75 4.11
C LEU A 12 -8.07 2.68 4.93
N LYS A 13 -9.27 2.30 4.49
CA LYS A 13 -9.95 1.12 5.03
C LYS A 13 -9.32 -0.11 4.41
N LEU A 14 -8.82 -1.00 5.25
CA LEU A 14 -8.27 -2.29 4.84
C LEU A 14 -9.32 -3.40 5.01
N PRO A 15 -9.24 -4.51 4.24
CA PRO A 15 -10.18 -5.60 4.37
C PRO A 15 -9.96 -6.36 5.68
N ASP A 16 -11.04 -6.62 6.43
CA ASP A 16 -10.97 -7.38 7.67
C ASP A 16 -10.36 -8.77 7.44
N GLY A 17 -9.45 -9.16 8.32
CA GLY A 17 -8.77 -10.46 8.29
C GLY A 17 -7.72 -10.63 7.19
N ALA A 18 -7.46 -9.61 6.37
CA ALA A 18 -6.35 -9.62 5.42
C ALA A 18 -5.06 -9.10 6.09
N MET A 19 -3.94 -9.75 5.79
CA MET A 19 -2.61 -9.36 6.21
C MET A 19 -1.84 -8.71 5.06
N PHE A 20 -0.76 -7.98 5.37
CA PHE A 20 0.06 -7.34 4.33
C PHE A 20 0.64 -8.37 3.36
N GLU A 21 1.04 -9.54 3.86
CA GLU A 21 1.58 -10.65 3.07
C GLU A 21 0.57 -11.19 2.04
N ASP A 22 -0.74 -11.01 2.25
CA ASP A 22 -1.79 -11.43 1.31
C ASP A 22 -1.76 -10.63 0.00
N LEU A 23 -1.13 -9.45 -0.01
CA LEU A 23 -0.87 -8.70 -1.25
C LEU A 23 0.06 -9.47 -2.19
N LYS A 24 0.81 -10.47 -1.70
CA LYS A 24 1.79 -11.25 -2.47
C LYS A 24 2.73 -10.34 -3.27
N LEU A 25 3.12 -9.22 -2.65
CA LEU A 25 3.95 -8.22 -3.27
C LEU A 25 5.28 -8.84 -3.71
N ARG A 26 5.60 -8.71 -4.99
CA ARG A 26 6.82 -9.26 -5.57
C ARG A 26 7.39 -8.31 -6.60
N ARG A 27 8.72 -8.36 -6.76
CA ARG A 27 9.41 -7.67 -7.84
C ARG A 27 9.30 -8.51 -9.11
N CYS A 28 9.00 -7.85 -10.21
CA CYS A 28 8.99 -8.40 -11.56
C CYS A 28 10.19 -7.89 -12.36
N ALA A 29 10.27 -8.31 -13.63
CA ALA A 29 11.24 -7.76 -14.56
C ALA A 29 11.06 -6.23 -14.70
N ASP A 30 12.14 -5.55 -15.07
CA ASP A 30 12.15 -4.10 -15.32
C ASP A 30 11.71 -3.23 -14.15
N ASP A 31 12.00 -3.68 -12.92
CA ASP A 31 11.67 -2.97 -11.68
C ASP A 31 10.17 -2.73 -11.44
N ALA A 32 9.33 -3.43 -12.20
CA ALA A 32 7.90 -3.49 -11.94
C ALA A 32 7.62 -4.27 -10.65
N ILE A 33 6.46 -3.99 -10.05
CA ILE A 33 5.92 -4.77 -8.93
C ILE A 33 4.67 -5.50 -9.40
N ASP A 34 4.48 -6.71 -8.89
CA ASP A 34 3.26 -7.50 -9.04
C ASP A 34 2.64 -7.72 -7.67
N LEU A 35 1.31 -7.72 -7.62
CA LEU A 35 0.52 -7.81 -6.40
C LEU A 35 -0.87 -8.36 -6.68
N ASP A 36 -1.56 -8.81 -5.64
CA ASP A 36 -2.90 -9.37 -5.72
C ASP A 36 -3.94 -8.28 -6.05
N MET A 37 -4.30 -8.18 -7.34
CA MET A 37 -5.24 -7.18 -7.84
C MET A 37 -6.68 -7.41 -7.37
N ASP A 38 -7.05 -8.63 -6.98
CA ASP A 38 -8.36 -8.89 -6.38
C ASP A 38 -8.45 -8.24 -4.99
N LEU A 39 -7.34 -8.26 -4.24
CA LEU A 39 -7.24 -7.58 -2.95
C LEU A 39 -7.25 -6.05 -3.11
N VAL A 40 -6.60 -5.52 -4.14
CA VAL A 40 -6.70 -4.10 -4.53
C VAL A 40 -8.14 -3.72 -4.86
N GLU A 41 -8.86 -4.55 -5.63
CA GLU A 41 -10.27 -4.28 -5.95
C GLU A 41 -11.14 -4.23 -4.70
N ARG A 42 -10.92 -5.14 -3.73
CA ARG A 42 -11.63 -5.13 -2.44
C ARG A 42 -11.36 -3.84 -1.67
N ILE A 43 -10.10 -3.40 -1.61
CA ILE A 43 -9.73 -2.12 -0.98
C ILE A 43 -10.41 -0.95 -1.69
N CYS A 44 -10.42 -0.94 -3.03
CA CYS A 44 -11.11 0.10 -3.79
C CYS A 44 -12.60 0.15 -3.43
N LYS A 45 -13.29 -1.00 -3.35
CA LYS A 45 -14.71 -1.07 -2.95
C LYS A 45 -14.94 -0.55 -1.53
N LEU A 46 -14.05 -0.87 -0.58
CA LEU A 46 -14.17 -0.40 0.81
C LEU A 46 -14.02 1.12 0.95
N ASN A 47 -13.25 1.74 0.05
CA ASN A 47 -12.90 3.16 0.07
C ASN A 47 -13.66 3.98 -0.97
N ASP A 48 -14.67 3.41 -1.64
CA ASP A 48 -15.44 4.05 -2.71
C ASP A 48 -14.55 4.57 -3.88
N TRP A 49 -13.49 3.83 -4.20
CA TRP A 49 -12.58 4.14 -5.31
C TRP A 49 -12.97 3.38 -6.59
N ASP A 50 -12.86 4.06 -7.72
CA ASP A 50 -13.15 3.48 -9.04
C ASP A 50 -12.02 2.57 -9.50
N PHE A 51 -12.20 1.26 -9.29
CA PHE A 51 -11.23 0.24 -9.69
C PHE A 51 -10.94 0.23 -11.21
N THR A 52 -11.89 0.67 -12.04
CA THR A 52 -11.66 0.77 -13.49
C THR A 52 -10.60 1.82 -13.79
N LYS A 53 -10.66 2.98 -13.13
CA LYS A 53 -9.61 4.01 -13.23
C LYS A 53 -8.27 3.54 -12.66
N VAL A 54 -8.30 2.76 -11.58
CA VAL A 54 -7.09 2.16 -10.99
C VAL A 54 -6.41 1.23 -11.99
N LYS A 55 -7.14 0.40 -12.74
CA LYS A 55 -6.54 -0.46 -13.78
C LYS A 55 -5.87 0.34 -14.89
N HIS A 56 -6.37 1.54 -15.22
CA HIS A 56 -5.76 2.41 -16.23
C HIS A 56 -4.50 3.12 -15.72
N ASN A 57 -4.48 3.51 -14.45
CA ASN A 57 -3.31 4.16 -13.83
C ASN A 57 -3.14 3.67 -12.38
N PRO A 58 -2.53 2.48 -12.17
CA PRO A 58 -2.50 1.85 -10.86
C PRO A 58 -1.50 2.53 -9.91
N GLY A 59 -0.45 3.19 -10.44
CA GLY A 59 0.68 3.70 -9.67
C GLY A 59 0.29 4.50 -8.41
N PRO A 60 -0.54 5.56 -8.52
CA PRO A 60 -0.90 6.39 -7.36
C PRO A 60 -1.68 5.63 -6.28
N VAL A 61 -2.62 4.77 -6.68
CA VAL A 61 -3.47 4.03 -5.75
C VAL A 61 -2.68 2.89 -5.11
N VAL A 62 -1.94 2.12 -5.90
CA VAL A 62 -1.07 1.05 -5.39
C VAL A 62 -0.03 1.62 -4.42
N SER A 63 0.63 2.74 -4.76
CA SER A 63 1.59 3.39 -3.87
C SER A 63 0.96 3.82 -2.53
N THR A 64 -0.27 4.34 -2.56
CA THR A 64 -1.02 4.70 -1.36
C THR A 64 -1.34 3.48 -0.50
N ILE A 65 -1.84 2.41 -1.12
CA ILE A 65 -2.17 1.16 -0.43
C ILE A 65 -0.92 0.58 0.24
N LEU A 66 0.17 0.44 -0.51
CA LEU A 66 1.42 -0.11 -0.01
C LEU A 66 1.97 0.73 1.14
N SER A 67 2.01 2.05 1.01
CA SER A 67 2.58 2.93 2.04
C SER A 67 1.79 2.88 3.35
N VAL A 68 0.46 2.94 3.29
CA VAL A 68 -0.38 2.97 4.48
C VAL A 68 -0.45 1.60 5.13
N TRP A 69 -0.68 0.54 4.35
CA TRP A 69 -0.79 -0.81 4.89
C TRP A 69 0.54 -1.30 5.45
N TYR A 70 1.66 -1.04 4.79
CA TYR A 70 2.97 -1.44 5.31
C TYR A 70 3.32 -0.71 6.61
N LYS A 71 2.98 0.57 6.74
CA LYS A 71 3.13 1.29 8.01
C LYS A 71 2.29 0.67 9.12
N GLN A 72 1.06 0.27 8.81
CA GLN A 72 0.18 -0.39 9.77
C GLN A 72 0.74 -1.77 10.17
N HIS A 73 1.17 -2.58 9.19
CA HIS A 73 1.83 -3.87 9.39
C HIS A 73 2.99 -3.78 10.38
N LEU A 74 3.90 -2.83 10.17
CA LEU A 74 5.02 -2.59 11.10
C LEU A 74 4.54 -2.16 12.49
N SER A 75 3.50 -1.33 12.58
CA SER A 75 2.97 -0.87 13.88
C SER A 75 2.28 -1.97 14.67
N GLU A 76 1.79 -3.01 13.99
CA GLU A 76 1.15 -4.19 14.57
C GLU A 76 2.18 -5.28 14.96
N GLY A 77 3.48 -5.01 14.76
CA GLY A 77 4.56 -5.96 15.06
C GLY A 77 4.94 -6.88 13.90
N GLY A 78 4.42 -6.60 12.71
CA GLY A 78 4.81 -7.26 11.46
C GLY A 78 6.28 -7.08 11.13
N SER A 79 6.85 -8.05 10.41
CA SER A 79 8.26 -8.00 10.00
C SER A 79 8.46 -7.06 8.82
N PRO A 80 9.61 -6.34 8.76
CA PRO A 80 9.95 -5.54 7.59
C PRO A 80 10.00 -6.36 6.30
N ASP A 81 9.47 -5.79 5.22
CA ASP A 81 9.50 -6.39 3.89
C ASP A 81 10.63 -5.78 3.06
N LEU A 82 11.50 -6.62 2.50
CA LEU A 82 12.69 -6.17 1.77
C LEU A 82 12.36 -5.33 0.53
N LEU A 83 11.27 -5.67 -0.17
CA LEU A 83 10.85 -4.96 -1.37
C LEU A 83 10.25 -3.61 -0.99
N MET A 84 9.43 -3.54 0.05
CA MET A 84 8.91 -2.27 0.57
C MET A 84 10.02 -1.34 1.04
N GLU A 85 11.01 -1.84 1.77
CA GLU A 85 12.16 -1.02 2.18
C GLU A 85 12.96 -0.52 0.97
N ALA A 86 13.13 -1.35 -0.07
CA ALA A 86 13.79 -0.93 -1.31
C ALA A 86 12.98 0.16 -2.05
N LEU A 87 11.66 0.01 -2.16
CA LEU A 87 10.78 1.01 -2.79
C LEU A 87 10.81 2.35 -2.04
N LYS A 88 10.78 2.30 -0.70
CA LYS A 88 10.88 3.48 0.16
C LYS A 88 12.21 4.21 -0.01
N GLN A 89 13.31 3.49 -0.15
CA GLN A 89 14.62 4.08 -0.44
C GLN A 89 14.68 4.70 -1.84
N ALA A 90 14.07 4.07 -2.84
CA ALA A 90 14.02 4.60 -4.21
C ALA A 90 13.18 5.89 -4.29
N SER A 91 12.05 5.97 -3.60
CA SER A 91 11.20 7.18 -3.59
C SER A 91 11.86 8.37 -2.89
N MET A 92 12.81 8.14 -1.98
CA MET A 92 13.57 9.21 -1.30
C MET A 92 14.74 9.76 -2.12
N ARG A 93 15.07 9.12 -3.25
CA ARG A 93 16.20 9.51 -4.12
C ARG A 93 15.76 10.34 -5.34
N HIS A 94 14.48 10.65 -5.48
CA HIS A 94 13.90 11.53 -6.49
C HIS A 94 13.56 12.89 -5.91
#